data_AF-A0A0B8PL21-F1
#
_entry.id   AF-A0A0B8PL21-F1
#
_cell.length_a   1.000
_cell.length_b   1.000
_cell.length_c   1.000
_cell.angle_alpha   90.00
_cell.angle_beta   90.00
_cell.angle_gamma   90.00
#
_symmetry.space_group_name_H-M   'P 1'
#
loop_
_entity.id
_entity.type
_entity.pdbx_description
1 polymer ?
#
loop_
_entity_poly.entity_id
_entity_poly.type
_entity_poly.pdbx_seq_one_letter_code
_entity_poly.pdbx_strand_id
1 'polypeptide(L)'
;MEVRYQVYNFVYQGTPVDDSSYSPLALTVSYQSPTMGKRTNRTYLPDYLYAKDGVISHAEVKDLSSVDYEVAFDIERDKPIHSGKTQVRFVNRKVSPLIFLVGDTTRIDAENSFNFFAVAKPDTTVVEGMNRFYFINTTEGNVGLEVAYSEVVQGNLTQSGVKPESLSKVLEVDRSQSEVEIRVKDSAGDTHTCNVGGIKDPSKSVWLLALVQKLESLQTVTRCQGYPL
;
A
#
# COMPACT_ATOMS: atom_id res chain seq x y z
N MET A 1 21.83 11.92 5.17
CA MET A 1 20.76 10.92 5.31
C MET A 1 19.42 11.53 4.91
N GLU A 2 18.99 11.23 3.69
CA GLU A 2 17.65 11.55 3.19
C GLU A 2 16.64 10.58 3.81
N VAL A 3 15.44 11.06 4.14
CA VAL A 3 14.30 10.18 4.44
C VAL A 3 13.54 9.99 3.13
N ARG A 4 13.51 8.74 2.67
CA ARG A 4 12.76 8.33 1.48
C ARG A 4 11.46 7.71 1.94
N TYR A 5 10.39 7.98 1.22
CA TYR A 5 9.12 7.28 1.41
C TYR A 5 8.61 6.75 0.09
N GLN A 6 7.79 5.71 0.21
CA GLN A 6 7.15 5.03 -0.91
C GLN A 6 5.64 5.08 -0.68
N VAL A 7 4.90 5.51 -1.71
CA VAL A 7 3.45 5.68 -1.60
C VAL A 7 2.74 4.67 -2.49
N TYR A 8 1.71 4.04 -1.93
CA TYR A 8 0.78 3.17 -2.63
C TYR A 8 -0.59 3.82 -2.69
N ASN A 9 -1.10 4.01 -3.91
CA ASN A 9 -2.44 4.49 -4.16
C ASN A 9 -3.40 3.31 -4.38
N PHE A 10 -4.34 3.11 -3.47
CA PHE A 10 -5.42 2.12 -3.55
C PHE A 10 -6.80 2.78 -3.49
N VAL A 11 -6.90 4.01 -3.98
CA VAL A 11 -8.16 4.74 -4.06
C VAL A 11 -8.92 4.31 -5.29
N TYR A 12 -10.12 3.79 -5.08
CA TYR A 12 -11.06 3.51 -6.14
C TYR A 12 -11.76 4.81 -6.57
N GLN A 13 -11.73 5.11 -7.87
CA GLN A 13 -12.34 6.32 -8.44
C GLN A 13 -13.63 6.07 -9.22
N GLY A 14 -14.13 4.83 -9.24
CA GLY A 14 -15.31 4.49 -10.05
C GLY A 14 -15.03 4.41 -11.56
N THR A 15 -13.78 4.48 -12.00
CA THR A 15 -13.38 4.40 -13.42
C THR A 15 -12.36 3.30 -13.65
N PRO A 16 -12.28 2.71 -14.86
CA PRO A 16 -11.19 1.82 -15.24
C PRO A 16 -9.82 2.51 -15.18
N VAL A 17 -8.77 1.73 -14.91
CA VAL A 17 -7.37 2.20 -14.75
C VAL A 17 -6.81 2.82 -16.03
N ASP A 18 -7.26 2.31 -17.16
CA ASP A 18 -6.89 2.72 -18.51
C ASP A 18 -7.84 3.79 -19.08
N ASP A 19 -8.82 4.25 -18.29
CA ASP A 19 -9.73 5.30 -18.72
C ASP A 19 -9.05 6.67 -18.70
N SER A 20 -9.22 7.40 -19.81
CA SER A 20 -8.77 8.78 -19.96
C SER A 20 -9.35 9.76 -18.94
N SER A 21 -10.48 9.41 -18.30
CA SER A 21 -11.09 10.21 -17.23
C SER A 21 -10.44 9.99 -15.86
N TYR A 22 -9.55 8.99 -15.72
CA TYR A 22 -8.85 8.76 -14.47
C TYR A 22 -7.94 9.95 -14.15
N SER A 23 -8.25 10.67 -13.08
CA SER A 23 -7.49 11.84 -12.65
C SER A 23 -6.38 11.43 -11.67
N PRO A 24 -5.11 11.81 -11.92
CA PRO A 24 -4.02 11.54 -10.98
C PRO A 24 -4.29 12.15 -9.62
N LEU A 25 -4.06 11.39 -8.55
CA LEU A 25 -4.18 11.92 -7.19
C LEU A 25 -2.91 12.67 -6.82
N ALA A 26 -3.06 13.83 -6.19
CA ALA A 26 -1.92 14.52 -5.61
C ALA A 26 -1.73 14.10 -4.15
N LEU A 27 -0.54 13.66 -3.81
CA LEU A 27 -0.10 13.56 -2.42
C LEU A 27 0.71 14.81 -2.08
N THR A 28 0.31 15.50 -1.03
CA THR A 28 1.13 16.54 -0.44
C THR A 28 1.70 16.05 0.90
N VAL A 29 2.99 16.26 1.12
CA VAL A 29 3.66 15.91 2.36
C VAL A 29 4.20 17.19 2.96
N SER A 30 3.70 17.56 4.13
CA SER A 30 4.20 18.71 4.86
C SER A 30 4.94 18.28 6.13
N TYR A 31 5.99 18.98 6.52
CA TYR A 31 6.56 18.79 7.86
C TYR A 31 7.01 20.13 8.42
N GLN A 32 7.00 20.21 9.74
CA GLN A 32 7.49 21.37 10.48
C GLN A 32 8.87 21.06 11.04
N SER A 33 9.89 21.79 10.58
CA SER A 33 11.22 21.77 11.20
C SER A 33 11.35 22.95 12.18
N PRO A 34 11.89 22.75 13.40
CA PRO A 34 12.17 23.85 14.34
C PRO A 34 13.15 24.88 13.80
N THR A 35 14.05 24.46 12.90
CA THR A 35 15.13 25.31 12.35
C THR A 35 14.81 25.88 10.98
N MET A 36 13.93 25.23 10.20
CA MET A 36 13.65 25.60 8.80
C MET A 36 12.20 25.99 8.52
N GLY A 37 11.31 25.93 9.52
CA GLY A 37 9.88 26.21 9.34
C GLY A 37 9.12 25.09 8.61
N LYS A 38 7.92 25.40 8.10
CA LYS A 38 7.08 24.45 7.35
C LYS A 38 7.67 24.21 5.97
N ARG A 39 7.80 22.95 5.58
CA ARG A 39 8.17 22.52 4.22
C ARG A 39 7.06 21.65 3.66
N THR A 40 6.91 21.69 2.34
CA THR A 40 5.85 20.97 1.62
C THR A 40 6.42 20.40 0.32
N ASN A 41 6.20 19.10 0.09
CA ASN A 41 6.54 18.39 -1.13
C ASN A 41 5.24 17.83 -1.75
N ARG A 42 5.09 17.91 -3.07
CA ARG A 42 3.90 17.41 -3.79
C ARG A 42 4.34 16.34 -4.79
N THR A 43 3.67 15.20 -4.78
CA THR A 43 3.91 14.07 -5.69
C THR A 43 2.60 13.66 -6.32
N TYR A 44 2.59 13.40 -7.63
CA TYR A 44 1.41 12.92 -8.34
C TYR A 44 1.44 11.38 -8.42
N LEU A 45 0.32 10.76 -8.09
CA LEU A 45 0.11 9.32 -8.06
C LEU A 45 -0.85 8.94 -9.20
N PRO A 46 -0.36 8.36 -10.31
CA PRO A 46 -1.24 7.72 -11.28
C PRO A 46 -1.92 6.49 -10.67
N ASP A 47 -2.92 5.94 -11.35
CA ASP A 47 -3.78 4.87 -10.81
C ASP A 47 -3.02 3.59 -10.43
N TYR A 48 -3.36 3.03 -9.26
CA TYR A 48 -2.75 1.85 -8.62
C TYR A 48 -1.21 1.83 -8.69
N LEU A 49 -0.59 2.99 -8.91
CA LEU A 49 0.82 3.14 -9.23
C LEU A 49 1.56 3.64 -8.00
N TYR A 50 2.69 3.00 -7.77
CA TYR A 50 3.65 3.37 -6.75
C TYR A 50 4.48 4.58 -7.23
N ALA A 51 4.54 5.64 -6.43
CA ALA A 51 5.55 6.68 -6.61
C ALA A 51 6.80 6.33 -5.82
N LYS A 52 7.88 6.04 -6.55
CA LYS A 52 9.22 5.83 -6.02
C LYS A 52 9.86 7.18 -5.69
N ASP A 53 10.33 7.30 -4.44
CA ASP A 53 11.27 8.33 -3.99
C ASP A 53 10.70 9.76 -3.87
N GLY A 54 9.71 9.95 -3.00
CA GLY A 54 9.59 11.25 -2.33
C GLY A 54 10.79 11.46 -1.41
N VAL A 55 11.51 12.57 -1.56
CA VAL A 55 12.73 12.89 -0.79
C VAL A 55 12.45 13.99 0.24
N ILE A 56 12.79 13.73 1.50
CA ILE A 56 12.97 14.76 2.55
C ILE A 56 14.48 14.81 2.88
N SER A 57 15.12 15.96 2.74
CA SER A 57 16.58 16.07 2.74
C SER A 57 17.18 16.14 4.15
N HIS A 58 18.46 15.79 4.29
CA HIS A 58 19.11 15.55 5.59
C HIS A 58 19.21 16.75 6.54
N ALA A 59 19.26 17.99 6.01
CA ALA A 59 19.29 19.20 6.84
C ALA A 59 18.00 19.35 7.69
N GLU A 60 16.96 18.59 7.36
CA GLU A 60 15.59 18.78 7.83
C GLU A 60 15.16 17.72 8.86
N VAL A 61 15.94 16.65 9.04
CA VAL A 61 15.52 15.41 9.73
C VAL A 61 16.02 15.30 11.17
N LYS A 62 17.03 16.09 11.58
CA LYS A 62 17.64 15.97 12.92
C LYS A 62 16.66 16.23 14.08
N ASP A 63 15.55 16.91 13.83
CA ASP A 63 14.57 17.34 14.84
C ASP A 63 13.16 16.75 14.65
N LEU A 64 12.95 15.89 13.64
CA LEU A 64 11.62 15.33 13.36
C LEU A 64 11.35 14.07 14.22
N SER A 65 10.40 14.16 15.15
CA SER A 65 9.79 13.01 15.85
C SER A 65 8.50 12.52 15.18
N SER A 66 7.87 13.39 14.38
CA SER A 66 6.64 13.12 13.62
C SER A 66 6.57 14.05 12.40
N VAL A 67 5.86 13.63 11.36
CA VAL A 67 5.59 14.43 10.16
C VAL A 67 4.09 14.36 9.89
N ASP A 68 3.47 15.52 9.64
CA ASP A 68 2.04 15.63 9.32
C ASP A 68 1.83 15.49 7.81
N TYR A 69 1.26 14.37 7.38
CA TYR A 69 0.92 14.15 5.99
C TYR A 69 -0.44 14.76 5.69
N GLU A 70 -0.52 15.56 4.62
CA GLU A 70 -1.75 16.21 4.18
C GLU A 70 -2.03 15.78 2.74
N VAL A 71 -2.94 14.84 2.56
CA VAL A 71 -3.33 14.39 1.23
C VAL A 71 -4.42 15.32 0.72
N ALA A 72 -4.24 15.90 -0.47
CA ALA A 72 -5.22 16.78 -1.10
C ALA A 72 -5.30 16.45 -2.58
N PHE A 73 -6.49 16.17 -3.09
CA PHE A 73 -6.69 15.76 -4.48
C PHE A 73 -7.64 16.68 -5.23
N ASP A 74 -7.28 16.95 -6.48
CA ASP A 74 -8.03 17.76 -7.43
C ASP A 74 -8.59 16.81 -8.50
N ILE A 75 -9.85 16.42 -8.39
CA ILE A 75 -10.52 15.57 -9.42
C ILE A 75 -11.10 16.46 -10.54
N GLU A 76 -11.29 17.76 -10.28
CA GLU A 76 -11.57 18.77 -11.30
C GLU A 76 -10.68 19.99 -11.07
N ARG A 77 -10.18 20.58 -12.17
CA ARG A 77 -9.01 21.46 -12.26
C ARG A 77 -8.95 22.71 -11.37
N ASP A 78 -9.94 23.02 -10.53
CA ASP A 78 -9.93 24.25 -9.73
C ASP A 78 -10.52 24.14 -8.30
N LYS A 79 -10.91 22.95 -7.80
CA LYS A 79 -11.26 22.76 -6.38
C LYS A 79 -10.92 21.36 -5.86
N PRO A 80 -10.27 21.23 -4.68
CA PRO A 80 -10.06 19.94 -4.06
C PRO A 80 -11.41 19.38 -3.62
N ILE A 81 -11.79 18.22 -4.15
CA ILE A 81 -13.08 17.59 -3.83
C ILE A 81 -13.05 17.04 -2.40
N HIS A 82 -11.92 16.44 -1.97
CA HIS A 82 -11.66 16.17 -0.56
C HIS A 82 -10.17 16.33 -0.18
N SER A 83 -9.93 16.53 1.12
CA SER A 83 -8.57 16.53 1.71
C SER A 83 -8.59 15.83 3.07
N GLY A 84 -7.51 15.14 3.43
CA GLY A 84 -7.35 14.42 4.69
C GLY A 84 -5.97 14.66 5.32
N LYS A 85 -5.88 14.63 6.67
CA LYS A 85 -4.62 14.83 7.44
C LYS A 85 -4.34 13.73 8.47
N THR A 86 -3.19 13.06 8.37
CA THR A 86 -2.72 12.01 9.32
C THR A 86 -1.31 12.33 9.71
N GLN A 87 -0.99 11.92 10.92
CA GLN A 87 0.38 11.86 11.38
C GLN A 87 0.99 10.52 11.01
N VAL A 88 2.12 10.55 10.31
CA VAL A 88 3.00 9.39 10.26
C VAL A 88 4.11 9.63 11.27
N ARG A 89 4.17 8.74 12.26
CA ARG A 89 5.22 8.76 13.28
C ARG A 89 6.41 7.94 12.78
N PHE A 90 7.55 8.61 12.62
CA PHE A 90 8.80 7.95 12.27
C PHE A 90 9.46 7.37 13.51
N VAL A 91 9.33 6.05 13.69
CA VAL A 91 10.06 5.36 14.77
C VAL A 91 11.53 5.22 14.37
N ASN A 92 12.43 5.73 15.21
CA ASN A 92 13.89 5.58 15.12
C ASN A 92 14.63 6.25 13.95
N ARG A 93 14.03 7.24 13.26
CA ARG A 93 14.72 8.13 12.27
C ARG A 93 15.47 7.42 11.13
N LYS A 94 15.27 6.11 10.94
CA LYS A 94 16.02 5.24 10.01
C LYS A 94 15.13 4.45 9.05
N VAL A 95 13.82 4.54 9.18
CA VAL A 95 12.88 3.72 8.41
C VAL A 95 12.31 4.57 7.28
N SER A 96 12.47 4.10 6.05
CA SER A 96 11.69 4.58 4.90
C SER A 96 10.29 3.99 5.01
N PRO A 97 9.22 4.74 5.37
CA PRO A 97 7.90 4.15 5.54
C PRO A 97 7.29 3.79 4.18
N LEU A 98 6.38 2.83 4.20
CA LEU A 98 5.37 2.67 3.16
C LEU A 98 4.13 3.44 3.60
N ILE A 99 3.66 4.33 2.74
CA ILE A 99 2.46 5.14 2.95
C ILE A 99 1.37 4.56 2.05
N PHE A 100 0.20 4.33 2.63
CA PHE A 100 -0.96 3.83 1.92
C PHE A 100 -2.03 4.90 1.89
N LEU A 101 -2.59 5.13 0.71
CA LEU A 101 -3.81 5.90 0.50
C LEU A 101 -4.88 4.93 0.03
N VAL A 102 -5.95 4.77 0.81
CA VAL A 102 -7.02 3.80 0.59
C VAL A 102 -8.34 4.54 0.62
N GLY A 103 -9.28 4.20 -0.26
CA GLY A 103 -10.60 4.80 -0.20
C GLY A 103 -11.41 4.59 -1.46
N ASP A 104 -12.59 5.20 -1.48
CA ASP A 104 -13.54 5.13 -2.58
C ASP A 104 -14.14 6.52 -2.81
N THR A 105 -13.77 7.17 -3.92
CA THR A 105 -14.28 8.51 -4.26
C THR A 105 -15.72 8.51 -4.74
N THR A 106 -16.33 7.34 -4.97
CA THR A 106 -17.73 7.23 -5.41
C THR A 106 -18.72 7.29 -4.25
N ARG A 107 -18.23 7.14 -3.00
CA ARG A 107 -19.06 7.22 -1.79
C ARG A 107 -19.21 8.68 -1.35
N ILE A 108 -20.46 9.09 -1.11
CA ILE A 108 -20.87 10.50 -0.93
C ILE A 108 -20.51 11.05 0.47
N ASP A 109 -20.20 10.19 1.44
CA ASP A 109 -19.79 10.57 2.80
C ASP A 109 -18.26 10.77 2.93
N ALA A 110 -17.82 11.83 2.27
CA ALA A 110 -16.46 12.38 2.16
C ALA A 110 -15.49 12.22 3.36
N GLU A 111 -15.96 12.35 4.60
CA GLU A 111 -15.08 12.38 5.77
C GLU A 111 -14.54 11.00 6.16
N ASN A 112 -15.23 9.92 5.77
CA ASN A 112 -14.86 8.54 6.11
C ASN A 112 -14.55 7.68 4.88
N SER A 113 -14.70 8.21 3.66
CA SER A 113 -14.50 7.46 2.43
C SER A 113 -13.04 7.25 2.06
N PHE A 114 -12.11 7.87 2.79
CA PHE A 114 -10.67 7.74 2.60
C PHE A 114 -9.94 7.57 3.92
N ASN A 115 -8.96 6.67 3.90
CA ASN A 115 -8.04 6.44 4.98
C ASN A 115 -6.62 6.39 4.45
N PHE A 116 -5.68 6.76 5.30
CA PHE A 116 -4.28 6.78 4.96
C PHE A 116 -3.48 6.61 6.22
N PHE A 117 -2.57 5.66 6.12
CA PHE A 117 -1.80 5.17 7.22
C PHE A 117 -0.43 4.79 6.68
N ALA A 118 0.53 4.67 7.58
CA ALA A 118 1.88 4.31 7.23
C ALA A 118 2.37 3.19 8.11
N VAL A 119 3.19 2.34 7.52
CA VAL A 119 3.85 1.23 8.18
C VAL A 119 5.35 1.33 7.98
N ALA A 120 6.10 0.71 8.87
CA ALA A 120 7.53 0.52 8.65
C ALA A 120 7.74 -0.32 7.37
N LYS A 121 8.67 0.10 6.49
CA LYS A 121 9.04 -0.74 5.35
C LYS A 121 9.53 -2.10 5.87
N PRO A 122 8.97 -3.21 5.33
CA PRO A 122 9.39 -4.53 5.74
C PRO A 122 10.83 -4.80 5.30
N ASP A 123 11.42 -5.84 5.86
CA ASP A 123 12.73 -6.33 5.43
C ASP A 123 12.66 -6.82 3.97
N THR A 124 13.32 -6.11 3.06
CA THR A 124 13.37 -6.46 1.64
C THR A 124 14.63 -7.24 1.26
N THR A 125 15.33 -7.82 2.24
CA THR A 125 16.49 -8.67 1.95
C THR A 125 16.07 -9.87 1.11
N VAL A 126 16.76 -10.07 0.00
CA VAL A 126 16.57 -11.24 -0.87
C VAL A 126 17.15 -12.46 -0.16
N VAL A 127 16.33 -13.51 -0.03
CA VAL A 127 16.74 -14.81 0.51
C VAL A 127 16.85 -15.79 -0.65
N GLU A 128 17.99 -16.47 -0.75
CA GLU A 128 18.23 -17.44 -1.82
C GLU A 128 17.19 -18.56 -1.78
N GLY A 129 16.67 -18.96 -2.95
CA GLY A 129 15.66 -20.01 -3.07
C GLY A 129 14.25 -19.63 -2.60
N MET A 130 14.04 -18.45 -1.99
CA MET A 130 12.74 -18.07 -1.43
C MET A 130 12.14 -16.86 -2.14
N ASN A 131 10.81 -16.78 -2.10
CA ASN A 131 10.04 -15.57 -2.35
C ASN A 131 9.39 -15.12 -1.05
N ARG A 132 9.47 -13.82 -0.77
CA ARG A 132 8.96 -13.20 0.45
C ARG A 132 7.75 -12.36 0.10
N PHE A 133 6.63 -12.64 0.75
CA PHE A 133 5.40 -11.88 0.57
C PHE A 133 4.99 -11.23 1.88
N TYR A 134 4.60 -9.97 1.77
CA TYR A 134 3.96 -9.22 2.84
C TYR A 134 2.56 -8.87 2.37
N PHE A 135 1.56 -9.02 3.21
CA PHE A 135 0.21 -8.54 2.91
C PHE A 135 -0.07 -7.28 3.72
N ILE A 136 -0.59 -6.24 3.07
CA ILE A 136 -1.12 -5.07 3.74
C ILE A 136 -2.64 -5.21 3.86
N ASN A 137 -3.13 -5.18 5.11
CA ASN A 137 -4.56 -5.17 5.35
C ASN A 137 -5.08 -3.73 5.30
N THR A 138 -5.69 -3.40 4.17
CA THR A 138 -6.34 -2.10 3.90
C THR A 138 -7.84 -2.12 4.23
N THR A 139 -8.37 -3.23 4.73
CA THR A 139 -9.79 -3.40 5.07
C THR A 139 -10.06 -3.02 6.52
N GLU A 140 -11.34 -2.77 6.86
CA GLU A 140 -11.77 -2.45 8.23
C GLU A 140 -11.73 -3.67 9.18
N GLY A 141 -11.71 -4.89 8.64
CA GLY A 141 -11.76 -6.13 9.39
C GLY A 141 -10.42 -6.85 9.48
N ASN A 142 -10.34 -7.83 10.39
CA ASN A 142 -9.21 -8.74 10.43
C ASN A 142 -9.23 -9.68 9.22
N VAL A 143 -8.05 -9.97 8.68
CA VAL A 143 -7.88 -10.80 7.48
C VAL A 143 -7.01 -12.03 7.78
N GLY A 144 -7.31 -13.14 7.12
CA GLY A 144 -6.49 -14.36 7.11
C GLY A 144 -5.69 -14.50 5.81
N LEU A 145 -4.55 -15.15 5.89
CA LEU A 145 -3.68 -15.48 4.75
C LEU A 145 -3.44 -16.97 4.72
N GLU A 146 -3.66 -17.58 3.57
CA GLU A 146 -3.36 -18.98 3.31
C GLU A 146 -2.40 -19.10 2.14
N VAL A 147 -1.46 -20.03 2.26
CA VAL A 147 -0.58 -20.44 1.15
C VAL A 147 -0.93 -21.87 0.81
N ALA A 148 -1.16 -22.15 -0.47
CA ALA A 148 -1.39 -23.51 -0.95
C ALA A 148 -0.35 -23.88 -2.01
N TYR A 149 0.13 -25.13 -1.94
CA TYR A 149 0.98 -25.74 -2.95
C TYR A 149 0.21 -26.86 -3.64
N SER A 150 0.00 -26.76 -4.96
CA SER A 150 -0.85 -27.69 -5.71
C SER A 150 -2.17 -27.96 -4.98
N GLU A 151 -2.87 -26.88 -4.62
CA GLU A 151 -4.14 -26.87 -3.87
C GLU A 151 -4.08 -27.32 -2.40
N VAL A 152 -2.94 -27.84 -1.91
CA VAL A 152 -2.77 -28.26 -0.52
C VAL A 152 -2.34 -27.07 0.35
N VAL A 153 -3.17 -26.72 1.34
CA VAL A 153 -2.89 -25.62 2.29
C VAL A 153 -1.69 -25.96 3.17
N GLN A 154 -0.75 -25.03 3.22
CA GLN A 154 0.47 -25.09 4.01
C GLN A 154 0.23 -24.41 5.36
N GLY A 155 -0.14 -25.20 6.38
CA GLY A 155 -0.53 -24.69 7.70
C GLY A 155 0.57 -23.87 8.41
N ASN A 156 1.84 -24.19 8.16
CA ASN A 156 3.00 -23.46 8.70
C ASN A 156 3.19 -22.05 8.08
N LEU A 157 2.62 -21.82 6.89
CA LEU A 157 2.65 -20.52 6.22
C LEU A 157 1.34 -19.74 6.39
N THR A 158 0.31 -20.37 6.96
CA THR A 158 -0.99 -19.73 7.17
C THR A 158 -0.90 -18.73 8.33
N GLN A 159 -1.49 -17.55 8.13
CA GLN A 159 -1.59 -16.51 9.16
C GLN A 159 -3.06 -16.14 9.36
N SER A 160 -3.45 -15.86 10.60
CA SER A 160 -4.78 -15.38 10.93
C SER A 160 -4.70 -14.07 11.70
N GLY A 161 -5.74 -13.26 11.62
CA GLY A 161 -5.86 -12.05 12.42
C GLY A 161 -4.87 -10.95 12.04
N VAL A 162 -4.53 -10.82 10.75
CA VAL A 162 -3.81 -9.63 10.27
C VAL A 162 -4.73 -8.43 10.49
N LYS A 163 -4.33 -7.53 11.37
CA LYS A 163 -5.16 -6.40 11.82
C LYS A 163 -5.33 -5.36 10.71
N PRO A 164 -6.41 -4.57 10.72
CA PRO A 164 -6.53 -3.38 9.88
C PRO A 164 -5.29 -2.48 9.98
N GLU A 165 -4.98 -1.79 8.89
CA GLU A 165 -3.89 -0.79 8.81
C GLU A 165 -2.51 -1.35 9.19
N SER A 166 -2.27 -2.63 8.92
CA SER A 166 -1.05 -3.31 9.32
C SER A 166 -0.51 -4.25 8.25
N LEU A 167 0.80 -4.53 8.33
CA LEU A 167 1.45 -5.57 7.54
C LEU A 167 1.36 -6.91 8.26
N SER A 168 1.16 -7.97 7.48
CA SER A 168 1.35 -9.34 7.93
C SER A 168 2.80 -9.61 8.33
N LYS A 169 3.04 -10.75 8.98
CA LYS A 169 4.40 -11.30 9.02
C LYS A 169 4.79 -11.74 7.60
N VAL A 170 6.08 -11.87 7.36
CA VAL A 170 6.58 -12.38 6.08
C VAL A 170 6.05 -13.80 5.83
N LEU A 171 5.56 -14.04 4.62
CA LEU A 171 5.30 -15.36 4.07
C LEU A 171 6.51 -15.75 3.23
N GLU A 172 7.24 -16.77 3.67
CA GLU A 172 8.39 -17.28 2.92
C GLU A 172 7.97 -18.52 2.15
N VAL A 173 7.89 -18.37 0.83
CA VAL A 173 7.47 -19.39 -0.11
C VAL A 173 8.69 -19.90 -0.86
N ASP A 174 8.83 -21.21 -0.94
CA ASP A 174 9.91 -21.84 -1.70
C ASP A 174 9.72 -21.63 -3.21
N ARG A 175 10.75 -21.09 -3.87
CA ARG A 175 10.72 -20.79 -5.31
C ARG A 175 10.71 -22.05 -6.19
N SER A 176 11.11 -23.19 -5.65
CA SER A 176 11.03 -24.48 -6.36
C SER A 176 9.59 -24.95 -6.58
N GLN A 177 8.63 -24.43 -5.81
CA GLN A 177 7.22 -24.78 -5.94
C GLN A 177 6.65 -24.25 -7.26
N SER A 178 6.11 -25.16 -8.08
CA SER A 178 5.60 -24.83 -9.41
C SER A 178 4.20 -24.23 -9.40
N GLU A 179 3.40 -24.56 -8.38
CA GLU A 179 1.99 -24.20 -8.24
C GLU A 179 1.77 -23.63 -6.84
N VAL A 180 1.94 -22.32 -6.72
CA VAL A 180 1.72 -21.61 -5.46
C VAL A 180 0.52 -20.71 -5.61
N GLU A 181 -0.39 -20.81 -4.65
CA GLU A 181 -1.47 -19.85 -4.48
C GLU A 181 -1.35 -19.17 -3.12
N ILE A 182 -1.42 -17.84 -3.13
CA ILE A 182 -1.57 -17.06 -1.90
C ILE A 182 -3.00 -16.55 -1.91
N ARG A 183 -3.75 -16.88 -0.87
CA ARG A 183 -5.18 -16.58 -0.73
C ARG A 183 -5.39 -15.69 0.49
N VAL A 184 -6.26 -14.72 0.34
CA VAL A 184 -6.65 -13.77 1.39
C VAL A 184 -8.09 -14.04 1.76
N LYS A 185 -8.35 -14.37 3.03
CA LYS A 185 -9.69 -14.54 3.58
C LYS A 185 -10.10 -13.26 4.29
N ASP A 186 -11.03 -12.52 3.73
CA ASP A 186 -11.47 -11.26 4.32
C ASP A 186 -12.45 -11.46 5.48
N SER A 187 -12.84 -10.37 6.12
CA SER A 187 -13.76 -10.39 7.26
C SER A 187 -15.20 -10.78 6.90
N ALA A 188 -15.57 -10.71 5.62
CA ALA A 188 -16.87 -11.19 5.13
C ALA A 188 -16.87 -12.71 4.89
N GLY A 189 -15.69 -13.33 4.88
CA GLY A 189 -15.49 -14.76 4.60
C GLY A 189 -15.17 -15.04 3.14
N ASP A 190 -15.05 -14.01 2.30
CA ASP A 190 -14.67 -14.17 0.90
C ASP A 190 -13.19 -14.51 0.78
N THR A 191 -12.86 -15.32 -0.22
CA THR A 191 -11.49 -15.74 -0.50
C THR A 191 -11.00 -15.13 -1.80
N HIS A 192 -9.91 -14.37 -1.72
CA HIS A 192 -9.30 -13.66 -2.84
C HIS A 192 -7.93 -14.25 -3.15
N THR A 193 -7.74 -14.84 -4.33
CA THR A 193 -6.43 -15.33 -4.77
C THR A 193 -5.58 -14.18 -5.30
N CYS A 194 -4.35 -14.06 -4.79
CA CYS A 194 -3.42 -13.00 -5.16
C CYS A 194 -2.73 -13.26 -6.48
N ASN A 195 -2.87 -12.32 -7.41
CA ASN A 195 -2.08 -12.32 -8.62
C ASN A 195 -0.68 -11.76 -8.35
N VAL A 196 0.32 -12.63 -8.36
CA VAL A 196 1.74 -12.31 -8.22
C VAL A 196 2.42 -12.65 -9.54
N GLY A 197 2.66 -11.62 -10.37
CA GLY A 197 3.02 -11.68 -11.80
C GLY A 197 4.38 -12.31 -12.16
N GLY A 198 4.72 -13.44 -11.53
CA GLY A 198 5.91 -14.25 -11.78
C GLY A 198 6.68 -14.56 -10.50
N ILE A 199 6.20 -15.49 -9.67
CA ILE A 199 6.94 -16.07 -8.51
C ILE A 199 8.32 -16.63 -8.93
N LYS A 200 8.49 -16.95 -10.21
CA LYS A 200 9.72 -17.53 -10.77
C LYS A 200 10.75 -16.50 -11.22
N ASP A 201 10.44 -15.20 -11.21
CA ASP A 201 11.40 -14.14 -11.57
C ASP A 201 12.33 -13.84 -10.39
N PRO A 202 13.61 -14.25 -10.43
CA PRO A 202 14.54 -14.03 -9.33
C PRO A 202 14.85 -12.54 -9.09
N SER A 203 14.57 -11.66 -10.06
CA SER A 203 14.71 -10.21 -9.89
C SER A 203 13.56 -9.58 -9.10
N LYS A 204 12.48 -10.33 -8.86
CA LYS A 204 11.30 -9.92 -8.09
C LYS A 204 10.98 -10.97 -7.03
N SER A 205 11.79 -11.02 -5.99
CA SER A 205 11.66 -12.00 -4.91
C SER A 205 10.96 -11.48 -3.66
N VAL A 206 10.64 -10.18 -3.59
CA VAL A 206 9.94 -9.56 -2.45
C VAL A 206 8.72 -8.80 -2.96
N TRP A 207 7.57 -9.08 -2.36
CA TRP A 207 6.29 -8.59 -2.83
C TRP A 207 5.46 -8.03 -1.68
N LEU A 208 4.72 -6.97 -1.98
CA LEU A 208 3.59 -6.49 -1.20
C LEU A 208 2.29 -6.95 -1.87
N LEU A 209 1.39 -7.55 -1.10
CA LEU A 209 0.08 -7.99 -1.53
C LEU A 209 -0.98 -7.08 -0.91
N ALA A 210 -2.00 -6.69 -1.67
CA ALA A 210 -3.10 -5.87 -1.17
C ALA A 210 -4.43 -6.29 -1.80
N LEU A 211 -5.53 -6.13 -1.06
CA LEU A 211 -6.87 -6.14 -1.63
C LEU A 211 -7.18 -4.76 -2.19
N VAL A 212 -7.55 -4.70 -3.47
CA VAL A 212 -7.89 -3.47 -4.18
C VAL A 212 -9.25 -3.60 -4.85
N GLN A 213 -10.07 -2.56 -4.77
CA GLN A 213 -11.32 -2.47 -5.50
C GLN A 213 -11.04 -1.97 -6.92
N LYS A 214 -11.71 -2.53 -7.94
CA LYS A 214 -11.59 -2.13 -9.35
C LYS A 214 -12.95 -2.20 -10.04
N LEU A 215 -13.14 -1.38 -11.08
CA LEU A 215 -14.31 -1.50 -11.96
C LEU A 215 -13.98 -2.45 -13.11
N GLU A 216 -14.76 -3.52 -13.24
CA GLU A 216 -14.64 -4.51 -14.31
C GLU A 216 -16.00 -4.85 -14.89
N SER A 217 -16.17 -4.71 -16.21
CA SER A 217 -17.44 -4.99 -16.89
C SER A 217 -18.65 -4.31 -16.20
N LEU A 218 -18.48 -3.06 -15.77
CA LEU A 218 -19.48 -2.26 -15.04
C LEU A 218 -19.83 -2.77 -13.62
N GLN A 219 -19.03 -3.68 -13.06
CA GLN A 219 -19.17 -4.16 -11.69
C GLN A 219 -17.93 -3.80 -10.87
N THR A 220 -18.14 -3.34 -9.64
CA THR A 220 -17.05 -3.16 -8.68
C THR A 220 -16.65 -4.52 -8.11
N VAL A 221 -15.38 -4.90 -8.26
CA VAL A 221 -14.83 -6.16 -7.78
C VAL A 221 -13.63 -5.90 -6.86
N THR A 222 -13.47 -6.73 -5.85
CA THR A 222 -12.28 -6.76 -5.00
C THR A 222 -11.30 -7.81 -5.55
N ARG A 223 -10.03 -7.44 -5.72
CA ARG A 223 -8.97 -8.35 -6.17
C ARG A 223 -7.77 -8.30 -5.23
N CYS A 224 -7.12 -9.43 -5.01
CA CYS A 224 -5.79 -9.44 -4.43
C CYS A 224 -4.70 -9.26 -5.51
N GLN A 225 -3.85 -8.26 -5.35
CA GLN A 225 -2.78 -7.93 -6.31
C GLN A 225 -1.41 -7.82 -5.63
N GLY A 226 -0.38 -8.31 -6.30
CA GLY A 226 1.02 -8.18 -5.89
C GLY A 226 1.75 -7.00 -6.54
N TYR A 227 2.59 -6.34 -5.74
CA TYR A 227 3.45 -5.22 -6.10
C TYR A 227 4.90 -5.53 -5.68
N PRO A 228 5.90 -5.40 -6.55
CA PRO A 228 7.31 -5.64 -6.18
C PRO A 228 7.84 -4.54 -5.24
N LEU A 229 8.67 -4.92 -4.26
CA LEU A 229 9.23 -4.05 -3.20
C LEU A 229 10.73 -3.69 -3.36
#